data_AF-A0A1G2SFD6-F1
#
_entry.id   AF-A0A1G2SFD6-F1
#
_cell.length_a   1.000
_cell.length_b   1.000
_cell.length_c   1.000
_cell.angle_alpha   90.00
_cell.angle_beta   90.00
_cell.angle_gamma   90.00
#
_symmetry.space_group_name_H-M   'P 1'
#
loop_
_entity.id
_entity.type
_entity.pdbx_description
1 polymer ?
#
loop_
_entity_poly.entity_id
_entity_poly.type
_entity_poly.pdbx_seq_one_letter_code
_entity_poly.pdbx_strand_id
1 'polypeptide(L)'
;MDAVSKALKDITLARGRKAEDKFFEAMRTSASADMPRWFRSVRRPTFKEDRYEGKDAVIETTDVGKLFLQIKSSKAGETHFKKSRHSRRNKFISVIVILERDTLEDVRIKARVALSQLRQEILNKRNITEW
;
A
#
# COMPACT_ATOMS: atom_id res chain seq x y z
N MET A 1 18.85 7.32 -23.63
CA MET A 1 18.46 7.94 -22.34
C MET A 1 19.65 8.75 -21.88
N ASP A 2 19.53 10.08 -21.78
CA ASP A 2 20.66 10.93 -21.39
C ASP A 2 21.00 10.76 -19.89
N ALA A 3 22.17 11.25 -19.48
CA ALA A 3 22.68 11.11 -18.12
C ALA A 3 21.77 11.76 -17.06
N VAL A 4 21.10 12.87 -17.40
CA VAL A 4 20.20 13.62 -16.50
C VAL A 4 18.91 12.84 -16.26
N SER A 5 18.33 12.30 -17.32
CA SER A 5 17.14 11.44 -17.30
C SER A 5 17.39 10.17 -16.47
N LYS A 6 18.57 9.57 -16.59
CA LYS A 6 18.98 8.43 -15.76
C LYS A 6 19.08 8.82 -14.28
N ALA A 7 19.74 9.93 -13.96
CA ALA A 7 19.88 10.40 -12.58
C ALA A 7 18.52 10.73 -11.91
N LEU A 8 17.61 11.38 -12.63
CA LEU A 8 16.26 11.68 -12.13
C LEU A 8 15.45 10.40 -11.86
N LYS A 9 15.60 9.39 -12.71
CA LYS A 9 14.98 8.08 -12.53
C LYS A 9 15.52 7.40 -11.27
N ASP A 10 16.84 7.42 -11.08
CA ASP A 10 17.49 6.80 -9.91
C ASP A 10 17.06 7.48 -8.59
N ILE A 11 16.94 8.81 -8.58
CA ILE A 11 16.41 9.57 -7.43
C ILE A 11 14.95 9.17 -7.14
N THR A 12 14.13 9.04 -8.18
CA THR A 12 12.72 8.65 -8.04
C THR A 12 12.59 7.25 -7.47
N LEU A 13 13.40 6.30 -7.95
CA LEU A 13 13.43 4.93 -7.45
C LEU A 13 13.92 4.86 -6.00
N ALA A 14 14.96 5.64 -5.65
CA ALA A 14 15.44 5.72 -4.27
C ALA A 14 14.39 6.28 -3.31
N ARG A 15 13.64 7.31 -3.74
CA ARG A 15 12.51 7.85 -2.97
C ARG A 15 11.38 6.83 -2.80
N GLY A 16 11.08 6.04 -3.84
CA GLY A 16 10.11 4.94 -3.77
C GLY A 16 10.50 3.91 -2.72
N ARG A 17 11.74 3.41 -2.79
CA ARG A 17 12.29 2.45 -1.81
C ARG A 17 12.22 2.97 -0.39
N LYS A 18 12.65 4.22 -0.15
CA LYS A 18 12.56 4.84 1.18
C LYS A 18 11.13 4.90 1.73
N ALA A 19 10.14 5.19 0.87
CA ALA A 19 8.74 5.23 1.28
C ALA A 19 8.21 3.83 1.65
N GLU A 20 8.58 2.80 0.89
CA GLU A 20 8.25 1.41 1.20
C GLU A 20 8.93 0.94 2.49
N ASP A 21 10.22 1.20 2.66
CA ASP A 21 10.97 0.81 3.85
C ASP A 21 10.37 1.45 5.11
N LYS A 22 10.04 2.73 5.04
CA LYS A 22 9.37 3.47 6.12
C LYS A 22 8.01 2.90 6.48
N PHE A 23 7.26 2.41 5.49
CA PHE A 23 6.01 1.68 5.75
C PHE A 23 6.26 0.40 6.54
N PHE A 24 7.19 -0.45 6.10
CA PHE A 24 7.48 -1.70 6.81
C PHE A 24 8.05 -1.45 8.20
N GLU A 25 8.83 -0.40 8.39
CA GLU A 25 9.31 0.03 9.70
C GLU A 25 8.15 0.45 10.61
N ALA A 26 7.25 1.32 10.12
CA ALA A 26 6.08 1.77 10.87
C ALA A 26 5.18 0.61 11.34
N MET A 27 5.10 -0.45 10.53
CA MET A 27 4.28 -1.63 10.82
C MET A 27 4.99 -2.72 11.64
N ARG A 28 6.33 -2.65 11.80
CA ARG A 28 7.12 -3.62 12.57
C ARG A 28 7.10 -3.33 14.07
N THR A 29 6.99 -2.06 14.46
CA THR A 29 7.03 -1.64 15.86
C THR A 29 5.84 -2.20 16.63
N SER A 30 6.09 -2.78 17.81
CA SER A 30 5.13 -3.41 18.75
C SER A 30 3.97 -2.53 19.25
N ALA A 31 3.80 -1.33 18.68
CA ALA A 31 2.54 -0.58 18.69
C ALA A 31 1.50 -1.18 17.72
N SER A 32 1.54 -2.50 17.52
CA SER A 32 0.40 -3.32 17.12
C SER A 32 -0.82 -3.13 18.04
N ALA A 33 -0.64 -2.52 19.22
CA ALA A 33 -1.74 -2.11 20.10
C ALA A 33 -2.77 -1.21 19.40
N ASP A 34 -2.35 -0.35 18.46
CA ASP A 34 -3.25 0.57 17.74
C ASP A 34 -3.80 0.00 16.42
N MET A 35 -3.36 -1.19 16.04
CA MET A 35 -3.89 -1.87 14.86
C MET A 35 -5.21 -2.56 15.20
N PRO A 36 -6.21 -2.49 14.31
CA PRO A 36 -7.49 -3.14 14.55
C PRO A 36 -7.34 -4.66 14.76
N ARG A 37 -8.22 -5.27 15.57
CA ARG A 37 -8.20 -6.72 15.88
C ARG A 37 -8.23 -7.63 14.65
N TRP A 38 -8.74 -7.14 13.51
CA TRP A 38 -8.77 -7.89 12.26
C TRP A 38 -7.44 -7.91 11.52
N PHE A 39 -6.48 -7.06 11.88
CA PHE A 39 -5.13 -7.03 11.31
C PHE A 39 -4.30 -8.16 11.94
N ARG A 40 -3.70 -9.02 11.11
CA ARG A 40 -2.87 -10.14 11.58
C ARG A 40 -1.39 -9.86 11.37
N SER A 41 -1.00 -9.52 10.15
CA SER A 41 0.41 -9.34 9.79
C SER A 41 0.54 -8.49 8.53
N VAL A 42 1.76 -8.00 8.30
CA VAL A 42 2.17 -7.38 7.04
C VAL A 42 3.41 -8.09 6.52
N ARG A 43 3.49 -8.26 5.20
CA ARG A 43 4.69 -8.76 4.54
C ARG A 43 4.95 -8.04 3.23
N ARG A 44 6.21 -8.12 2.79
CA ARG A 44 6.58 -7.72 1.43
C ARG A 44 5.91 -8.65 0.41
N PRO A 45 5.55 -8.13 -0.77
CA PRO A 45 5.05 -8.91 -1.89
C PRO A 45 6.13 -9.87 -2.41
N THR A 46 5.70 -10.98 -2.99
CA THR A 46 6.57 -11.81 -3.83
C THR A 46 6.91 -11.08 -5.13
N PHE A 47 7.94 -11.54 -5.85
CA PHE A 47 8.31 -10.98 -7.15
C PHE A 47 7.13 -10.91 -8.13
N LYS A 48 6.26 -11.95 -8.14
CA LYS A 48 5.09 -11.99 -9.01
C LYS A 48 4.05 -10.94 -8.62
N GLU A 49 3.75 -10.84 -7.33
CA GLU A 49 2.78 -9.89 -6.75
C GLU A 49 3.21 -8.43 -7.01
N ASP A 50 4.50 -8.12 -6.92
CA ASP A 50 5.03 -6.79 -7.24
C ASP A 50 4.98 -6.55 -8.77
N ARG A 51 5.75 -7.33 -9.54
CA ARG A 51 6.00 -7.12 -10.97
C ARG A 51 4.73 -7.13 -11.82
N TYR A 52 3.79 -8.02 -11.53
CA TYR A 52 2.62 -8.25 -12.38
C TYR A 52 1.32 -7.70 -11.78
N GLU A 53 1.26 -7.57 -10.46
CA GLU A 53 0.02 -7.19 -9.78
C GLU A 53 0.07 -5.79 -9.18
N GLY A 54 1.26 -5.17 -9.10
CA GLY A 54 1.44 -3.80 -8.60
C GLY A 54 1.09 -3.72 -7.13
N LYS A 55 1.64 -4.62 -6.32
CA LYS A 55 1.46 -4.64 -4.87
C LYS A 55 2.79 -4.29 -4.23
N ASP A 56 2.79 -3.35 -3.31
CA ASP A 56 3.99 -3.00 -2.52
C ASP A 56 3.91 -3.60 -1.10
N ALA A 57 2.71 -3.92 -0.62
CA ALA A 57 2.51 -4.62 0.64
C ALA A 57 1.27 -5.55 0.61
N VAL A 58 1.38 -6.66 1.33
CA VAL A 58 0.31 -7.62 1.55
C VAL A 58 -0.03 -7.64 3.03
N ILE A 59 -1.30 -7.39 3.34
CA ILE A 59 -1.83 -7.39 4.70
C ILE A 59 -2.65 -8.65 4.88
N GLU A 60 -2.30 -9.46 5.87
CA GLU A 60 -3.11 -10.61 6.27
C GLU A 60 -4.12 -10.16 7.31
N THR A 61 -5.37 -10.58 7.11
CA THR A 61 -6.49 -10.28 8.02
C THR A 61 -7.13 -11.55 8.54
N THR A 62 -7.89 -11.45 9.62
CA THR A 62 -8.60 -12.59 10.21
C THR A 62 -9.97 -12.87 9.58
N ASP A 63 -10.50 -11.97 8.74
CA ASP A 63 -11.91 -12.00 8.33
C ASP A 63 -12.15 -11.81 6.81
N VAL A 64 -11.44 -10.88 6.16
CA VAL A 64 -11.64 -10.58 4.74
C VAL A 64 -10.58 -11.21 3.84
N GLY A 65 -9.69 -12.02 4.41
CA GLY A 65 -8.58 -12.64 3.69
C GLY A 65 -7.37 -11.69 3.62
N LYS A 66 -6.96 -11.30 2.41
CA LYS A 66 -5.80 -10.42 2.21
C LYS A 66 -6.24 -9.06 1.68
N LEU A 67 -5.66 -8.00 2.23
CA LEU A 67 -5.74 -6.63 1.71
C LEU A 67 -4.41 -6.27 1.07
N PHE A 68 -4.44 -5.40 0.06
CA PHE A 68 -3.25 -5.04 -0.71
C PHE A 68 -3.07 -3.53 -0.72
N LEU A 69 -1.81 -3.10 -0.64
CA LEU A 69 -1.44 -1.69 -0.73
C LEU A 69 -0.44 -1.45 -1.87
N GLN A 70 -0.63 -0.31 -2.54
CA GLN A 70 0.42 0.34 -3.32
C GLN A 70 0.86 1.60 -2.57
N ILE A 71 2.16 1.77 -2.42
CA ILE A 71 2.82 2.87 -1.72
C ILE A 71 3.40 3.81 -2.78
N LYS A 72 3.19 5.11 -2.59
CA LYS A 72 3.79 6.14 -3.45
C LYS A 72 4.45 7.21 -2.61
N SER A 73 5.54 7.77 -3.12
CA SER A 73 6.25 8.89 -2.49
C SER A 73 5.69 10.26 -2.87
N SER A 74 4.64 10.31 -3.71
CA SER A 74 4.00 11.55 -4.16
C SER A 74 2.56 11.35 -4.62
N LYS A 75 1.79 12.44 -4.63
CA LYS A 75 0.40 12.47 -5.15
C LYS A 75 0.35 12.25 -6.65
N ALA A 76 1.32 12.83 -7.39
CA ALA A 76 1.44 12.57 -8.83
C ALA A 76 1.62 11.07 -9.12
N GLY A 77 2.44 10.37 -8.31
CA GLY A 77 2.62 8.92 -8.41
C GLY A 77 1.35 8.12 -8.12
N GLU A 78 0.54 8.55 -7.15
CA GLU A 78 -0.79 7.99 -6.88
C GLU A 78 -1.73 8.17 -8.06
N THR A 79 -1.85 9.40 -8.60
CA THR A 79 -2.69 9.68 -9.77
C THR A 79 -2.28 8.84 -10.97
N HIS A 80 -0.97 8.69 -11.20
CA HIS A 80 -0.44 7.85 -12.27
C HIS A 80 -0.82 6.37 -12.07
N PHE A 81 -0.69 5.85 -10.85
CA PHE A 81 -1.08 4.48 -10.53
C PHE A 81 -2.59 4.25 -10.73
N LYS A 82 -3.44 5.17 -10.26
CA LYS A 82 -4.90 5.10 -10.44
C LYS A 82 -5.32 5.04 -11.92
N LYS A 83 -4.51 5.62 -12.82
CA LYS A 83 -4.73 5.55 -14.28
C LYS A 83 -4.15 4.28 -14.92
N SER A 84 -3.31 3.53 -14.22
CA SER A 84 -2.58 2.36 -14.75
C SER A 84 -3.45 1.11 -14.94
N ARG A 85 -2.95 0.16 -15.73
CA ARG A 85 -3.58 -1.14 -15.95
C ARG A 85 -3.69 -1.99 -14.67
N HIS A 86 -2.73 -1.86 -13.75
CA HIS A 86 -2.75 -2.59 -12.47
C HIS A 86 -3.95 -2.16 -11.62
N SER A 87 -4.16 -0.86 -11.44
CA SER A 87 -5.30 -0.34 -10.68
C SER A 87 -6.65 -0.74 -11.29
N ARG A 88 -6.77 -0.73 -12.63
CA ARG A 88 -8.00 -1.15 -13.32
C ARG A 88 -8.34 -2.62 -13.14
N ARG A 89 -7.32 -3.49 -13.06
CA ARG A 89 -7.49 -4.95 -12.90
C ARG A 89 -7.70 -5.35 -11.46
N ASN A 90 -7.03 -4.66 -10.55
CA ASN A 90 -6.98 -5.01 -9.13
C ASN A 90 -7.71 -3.93 -8.32
N LYS A 91 -9.05 -4.02 -8.31
CA LYS A 91 -9.91 -3.10 -7.52
C LYS A 91 -9.74 -3.23 -6.00
N PHE A 92 -8.91 -4.17 -5.54
CA PHE A 92 -8.66 -4.44 -4.12
C PHE A 92 -7.26 -3.99 -3.67
N ILE A 93 -6.63 -3.07 -4.41
CA ILE A 93 -5.38 -2.42 -4.01
C ILE A 93 -5.69 -0.99 -3.60
N SER A 94 -5.54 -0.69 -2.31
CA SER A 94 -5.65 0.68 -1.82
C SER A 94 -4.30 1.39 -1.98
N VAL A 95 -4.31 2.70 -2.19
CA VAL A 95 -3.09 3.48 -2.44
C VAL A 95 -2.85 4.41 -1.26
N ILE A 96 -1.62 4.42 -0.75
CA ILE A 96 -1.20 5.38 0.27
C ILE A 96 -0.02 6.21 -0.23
N VAL A 97 0.00 7.48 0.15
CA VAL A 97 1.13 8.38 -0.13
C VAL A 97 1.92 8.65 1.14
N ILE A 98 3.16 8.19 1.15
CA ILE A 98 4.13 8.40 2.23
C ILE A 98 5.14 9.45 1.77
N LEU A 99 5.14 10.58 2.46
CA LEU A 99 6.06 11.68 2.25
C LEU A 99 7.26 11.55 3.18
N GLU A 100 8.38 12.16 2.79
CA GLU A 100 9.61 12.17 3.59
C GLU A 100 9.38 12.73 5.01
N ARG A 101 8.55 13.77 5.12
CA ARG A 101 8.18 14.42 6.39
C ARG A 101 7.23 13.62 7.30
N ASP A 102 6.59 12.56 6.81
CA ASP A 102 5.64 11.81 7.62
C ASP A 102 6.38 11.12 8.78
N THR A 103 5.84 11.10 9.98
CA THR A 103 6.36 10.26 11.07
C THR A 103 5.94 8.79 10.87
N LEU A 104 6.50 7.86 11.64
CA LEU A 104 6.01 6.47 11.64
C LEU A 104 4.53 6.40 12.06
N GLU A 105 4.10 7.27 12.97
CA GLU A 105 2.70 7.36 13.39
C GLU A 105 1.79 7.84 12.26
N ASP A 106 2.19 8.87 11.52
CA ASP A 106 1.42 9.34 10.35
C ASP A 106 1.25 8.22 9.31
N VAL A 107 2.29 7.42 9.10
CA VAL A 107 2.24 6.27 8.20
C VAL A 107 1.27 5.21 8.71
N ARG A 108 1.28 4.90 10.01
CA ARG A 108 0.32 3.97 10.63
C ARG A 108 -1.12 4.46 10.49
N ILE A 109 -1.39 5.74 10.78
CA ILE A 109 -2.72 6.33 10.66
C ILE A 109 -3.22 6.22 9.22
N LYS A 110 -2.39 6.59 8.24
CA LYS A 110 -2.72 6.47 6.81
C LYS A 110 -3.03 5.03 6.41
N ALA A 111 -2.18 4.09 6.82
CA ALA A 111 -2.38 2.67 6.54
C ALA A 111 -3.68 2.16 7.16
N ARG A 112 -3.95 2.48 8.44
CA ARG A 112 -5.17 2.08 9.15
C ARG A 112 -6.42 2.61 8.47
N VAL A 113 -6.45 3.88 8.09
CA VAL A 113 -7.60 4.50 7.39
C VAL A 113 -7.83 3.81 6.04
N ALA A 114 -6.78 3.69 5.23
CA ALA A 114 -6.86 3.11 3.89
C ALA A 114 -7.30 1.62 3.92
N LEU A 115 -6.76 0.84 4.87
CA LEU A 115 -7.11 -0.58 5.01
C LEU A 115 -8.50 -0.78 5.59
N SER A 116 -8.92 0.06 6.55
CA SER A 116 -10.27 -0.01 7.11
C SER A 116 -11.33 0.28 6.06
N GLN A 117 -11.11 1.30 5.22
CA GLN A 117 -11.99 1.61 4.09
C GLN A 117 -12.07 0.44 3.10
N LEU A 118 -10.91 -0.09 2.69
CA LEU A 118 -10.87 -1.22 1.77
C LEU A 118 -11.55 -2.48 2.34
N ARG A 119 -11.35 -2.76 3.62
CA ARG A 119 -12.03 -3.86 4.33
C ARG A 119 -13.56 -3.69 4.29
N GLN A 120 -14.06 -2.48 4.57
CA GLN A 120 -15.50 -2.20 4.54
C GLN A 120 -16.08 -2.37 3.13
N GLU A 121 -15.36 -1.92 2.09
CA GLU A 121 -15.78 -2.15 0.70
C GLU A 121 -15.91 -3.64 0.36
N ILE A 122 -15.01 -4.49 0.87
CA ILE A 122 -15.07 -5.95 0.66
C ILE A 122 -16.26 -6.55 1.40
N LEU A 123 -16.47 -6.17 2.66
CA LEU A 123 -17.60 -6.67 3.45
C LEU A 123 -18.94 -6.30 2.81
N ASN A 124 -19.09 -5.04 2.38
CA ASN A 124 -20.30 -4.58 1.70
C ASN A 124 -20.56 -5.36 0.40
N LYS A 125 -19.52 -5.66 -0.39
CA LYS A 125 -19.67 -6.48 -1.60
C LYS A 125 -20.10 -7.91 -1.29
N ARG A 126 -19.60 -8.52 -0.20
CA ARG A 126 -20.00 -9.88 0.21
C ARG A 126 -21.47 -9.93 0.60
N ASN A 127 -21.93 -8.98 1.42
CA ASN A 127 -23.33 -8.91 1.87
C ASN A 127 -24.32 -8.68 0.72
N ILE A 128 -23.90 -8.06 -0.39
CA ILE A 128 -24.74 -7.88 -1.59
C ILE A 128 -24.85 -9.16 -2.42
N THR A 129 -23.90 -10.09 -2.29
CA THR A 129 -23.82 -11.29 -3.14
C THR A 129 -24.56 -12.50 -2.56
N GLU A 130 -25.09 -12.41 -1.32
CA GLU A 130 -25.82 -13.50 -0.64
C GLU A 130 -27.33 -13.54 -0.94
N TRP A 131 -27.77 -13.12 -2.13
CA TRP A 131 -29.18 -13.19 -2.56
C TRP A 131 -29.39 -14.15 -3.73
#